data_AF-A0A6G1X1G1-F1
#
_entry.id   AF-A0A6G1X1G1-F1
#
_cell.length_a   1.000
_cell.length_b   1.000
_cell.length_c   1.000
_cell.angle_alpha   90.00
_cell.angle_beta   90.00
_cell.angle_gamma   90.00
#
_symmetry.space_group_name_H-M   'P 1'
#
loop_
_entity.id
_entity.type
_entity.pdbx_description
1 polymer ?
#
loop_
_entity_poly.entity_id
_entity_poly.type
_entity_poly.pdbx_seq_one_letter_code
_entity_poly.pdbx_strand_id
1 'polypeptide(L)' 'MGEKFEVELAYEKSTKRTHRFKETSEPIKIGTLYVQKTAFTAHPKRIHVTVEVVPAS' A
#
# COMPACT_ATOMS: atom_id res chain seq x y z
N MET A 1 17.83 4.44 -13.44
CA MET A 1 17.14 3.28 -12.82
C MET A 1 16.64 3.79 -11.48
N GLY A 2 15.32 3.83 -11.28
CA GLY A 2 14.70 4.43 -10.10
C GLY A 2 15.02 3.66 -8.83
N GLU A 3 14.98 4.32 -7.68
CA GLU A 3 15.02 3.64 -6.40
C GLU A 3 13.79 2.72 -6.26
N LYS A 4 14.00 1.49 -5.79
CA LYS A 4 12.95 0.48 -5.62
C LYS A 4 12.96 -0.03 -4.18
N PHE A 5 11.79 -0.09 -3.56
CA PHE A 5 11.66 -0.65 -2.21
C PHE A 5 10.31 -1.36 -2.01
N GLU A 6 10.30 -2.26 -1.04
CA GLU A 6 9.14 -3.07 -0.66
C GLU A 6 8.60 -2.62 0.69
N VAL A 7 7.28 -2.72 0.87
CA VAL A 7 6.57 -2.33 2.10
C VAL A 7 5.45 -3.32 2.39
N GLU A 8 5.36 -3.77 3.63
CA GLU A 8 4.22 -4.52 4.15
C GLU A 8 3.22 -3.59 4.85
N LEU A 9 1.94 -3.77 4.53
CA LEU A 9 0.86 -3.00 5.14
C LEU A 9 -0.25 -3.92 5.64
N ALA A 10 -0.75 -3.62 6.84
CA ALA A 10 -1.89 -4.30 7.45
C ALA A 10 -3.18 -3.53 7.19
N TYR A 11 -4.27 -4.27 6.95
CA TYR A 11 -5.60 -3.68 6.83
C TYR A 11 -5.99 -2.97 8.13
N GLU A 12 -6.42 -1.71 8.02
CA GLU A 12 -6.93 -0.93 9.16
C GLU A 12 -8.47 -0.89 9.14
N LYS A 13 -9.05 -0.39 8.04
CA LYS A 13 -10.51 -0.26 7.88
C LYS A 13 -10.92 -0.08 6.43
N SER A 14 -12.22 -0.23 6.17
CA SER A 14 -12.82 0.04 4.87
C SER A 14 -13.61 1.35 4.89
N THR A 15 -13.57 2.08 3.77
CA THR A 15 -14.46 3.20 3.49
C THR A 15 -15.54 2.78 2.49
N LYS A 16 -16.30 3.72 1.92
CA LYS A 16 -17.27 3.44 0.85
C LYS A 16 -16.63 2.68 -0.33
N ARG A 17 -15.46 3.14 -0.82
CA ARG A 17 -14.85 2.66 -2.06
C ARG A 17 -13.43 2.10 -1.92
N THR A 18 -12.79 2.27 -0.77
CA THR A 18 -11.40 1.86 -0.58
C THR A 18 -11.20 0.99 0.67
N HIS A 19 -10.16 0.19 0.66
CA HIS A 19 -9.53 -0.37 1.85
C HIS A 19 -8.36 0.52 2.24
N ARG A 20 -8.27 0.87 3.52
CA ARG A 20 -7.16 1.62 4.10
C ARG A 20 -6.21 0.64 4.76
N PHE A 21 -4.94 0.68 4.38
CA PHE A 21 -3.86 -0.11 4.96
C PHE A 21 -2.86 0.81 5.64
N LYS A 22 -2.34 0.36 6.77
CA LYS A 22 -1.31 1.05 7.54
C LYS A 22 -0.02 0.26 7.45
N GLU A 23 1.06 0.96 7.13
CA GLU A 23 2.39 0.37 7.13
C GLU A 23 2.78 -0.08 8.54
N THR A 24 3.41 -1.24 8.61
CA THR A 24 3.87 -1.83 9.87
C THR A 24 5.40 -1.82 10.04
N SER A 25 6.14 -1.34 9.04
CA SER A 25 7.59 -1.18 9.12
C SER A 25 8.01 0.04 9.93
N GLU A 26 9.19 -0.08 10.55
CA GLU A 26 9.93 1.01 11.15
C GLU A 26 11.35 1.04 10.54
N PRO A 27 11.81 2.17 9.97
CA PRO A 27 11.10 3.43 9.79
C PRO A 27 9.97 3.36 8.75
N ILE A 28 8.96 4.22 8.90
CA ILE A 28 7.81 4.33 7.99
C ILE A 28 8.25 4.96 6.65
N LYS A 29 7.92 4.34 5.52
CA LYS A 29 8.23 4.83 4.16
C LYS A 29 7.03 5.44 3.43
N ILE A 30 5.85 4.83 3.56
CA ILE A 30 4.57 5.21 2.91
C ILE A 30 3.54 5.68 3.95
N GLY A 31 3.46 5.02 5.10
CA GLY A 31 2.53 5.31 6.19
C GLY A 31 1.12 4.76 5.98
N THR A 32 0.38 5.24 4.98
CA THR A 32 -1.00 4.80 4.73
C THR A 32 -1.28 4.67 3.23
N LEU A 33 -1.86 3.54 2.83
CA LEU A 33 -2.28 3.29 1.45
C LEU A 33 -3.80 3.08 1.38
N TYR A 34 -4.46 3.82 0.48
CA TYR A 34 -5.86 3.61 0.15
C TYR A 34 -5.95 2.89 -1.19
N VAL A 35 -6.45 1.67 -1.20
CA VAL A 35 -6.60 0.87 -2.43
C VAL A 35 -8.08 0.71 -2.72
N GLN A 36 -8.48 0.86 -3.99
CA GLN A 36 -9.86 0.63 -4.39
C GLN A 36 -10.28 -0.81 -4.08
N LYS A 37 -11.52 -1.01 -3.59
CA LYS A 37 -12.05 -2.35 -3.30
C LYS A 37 -12.04 -3.26 -4.53
N THR A 38 -12.22 -2.68 -5.71
CA THR A 38 -12.20 -3.37 -7.01
C THR A 38 -10.82 -3.91 -7.40
N ALA A 39 -9.74 -3.48 -6.73
CA ALA A 39 -8.40 -4.01 -6.98
C ALA A 39 -8.19 -5.40 -6.38
N PHE A 40 -9.09 -5.88 -5.51
CA PHE A 40 -9.00 -7.19 -4.90
C PHE A 40 -10.21 -8.05 -5.24
N THR A 41 -9.96 -9.32 -5.52
CA THR A 41 -11.02 -10.33 -5.71
C THR A 41 -11.58 -10.84 -4.37
N ALA A 42 -10.80 -10.74 -3.29
CA ALA A 42 -11.17 -11.11 -1.93
C ALA A 42 -10.65 -10.08 -0.93
N HIS A 43 -11.24 -10.04 0.27
CA HIS A 43 -10.84 -9.06 1.29
C HIS A 43 -9.44 -9.34 1.85
N PRO A 44 -8.46 -8.43 1.67
CA PRO A 44 -7.08 -8.67 2.12
C PRO A 44 -6.87 -8.24 3.57
N LYS A 45 -6.20 -9.09 4.37
CA LYS A 45 -5.77 -8.74 5.74
C LYS A 45 -4.44 -7.99 5.76
N ARG A 46 -3.56 -8.31 4.81
CA ARG A 46 -2.24 -7.70 4.61
C ARG A 46 -1.96 -7.60 3.12
N ILE A 47 -1.15 -6.61 2.74
CA ILE A 47 -0.65 -6.45 1.39
C ILE A 47 0.86 -6.22 1.44
N HIS A 48 1.54 -6.73 0.43
CA HIS A 48 2.93 -6.42 0.14
C HIS A 48 2.94 -5.59 -1.14
N VAL A 49 3.59 -4.43 -1.11
CA VAL A 49 3.67 -3.53 -2.26
C VAL A 49 5.12 -3.22 -2.59
N THR A 50 5.37 -3.03 -3.88
CA THR A 50 6.66 -2.58 -4.38
C THR A 50 6.50 -1.19 -4.98
N VAL A 51 7.31 -0.25 -4.53
CA VAL A 51 7.34 1.13 -5.03
C VAL A 51 8.60 1.32 -5.86
N GLU A 52 8.43 1.91 -7.04
CA GLU A 52 9.52 2.31 -7.93
C GLU A 52 9.42 3.82 -8.19
N VAL A 53 10.50 4.55 -7.92
CA VAL A 53 10.57 6.00 -8.13
C VAL A 53 10.88 6.30 -9.59
N VAL A 54 9.89 6.79 -10.33
CA VAL A 54 10.09 7.22 -11.72
C VAL A 54 10.51 8.69 -11.75
N PRO A 55 11.66 9.04 -12.35
CA PRO A 55 12.08 10.44 -12.46
C PRO A 55 11.08 11.24 -13.31
N ALA A 56 10.86 12.51 -12.93
CA ALA A 56 10.07 13.43 -13.74
C ALA A 56 10.75 13.63 -15.10
N SER A 57 9.96 13.55 -16.18
CA SER A 57 10.39 13.78 -17.57
C SER A 57 10.45 15.27 -17.89
#